data_AF-A0AB38BCX2-F1
#
_entry.id   AF-A0AB38BCX2-F1
#
_cell.length_a   1.000
_cell.length_b   1.000
_cell.length_c   1.000
_cell.angle_alpha   90.00
_cell.angle_beta   90.00
_cell.angle_gamma   90.00
#
_symmetry.space_group_name_H-M   'P 1'
#
loop_
_entity.id
_entity.type
_entity.pdbx_description
1 polymer ?
#
loop_
_entity_poly.entity_id
_entity_poly.type
_entity_poly.pdbx_seq_one_letter_code
_entity_poly.pdbx_strand_id
1 'polypeptide(L)'
;MSTSTVREQPDTTLTLSAIGRRAGVGRAAVANWRRVHADFPPAVGGTEESPQFEEADADAWLHAHGKVLSPEPLPPSARLDFGGGRVVTLHAPHLQDREGWRELGGYLDPEVTVPWPTATVRVELADVEPFAVARADVDLTSYGMPWRYLRLTWRASPTADHG
;
A
#
# COMPACT_ATOMS: atom_id res chain seq x y z
N MET A 1 0.02 38.10 14.35
CA MET A 1 1.28 37.57 14.91
C MET A 1 1.11 36.07 15.03
N SER A 2 1.79 35.31 14.19
CA SER A 2 1.66 33.84 14.15
C SER A 2 2.57 33.22 15.20
N THR A 3 2.00 32.48 16.15
CA THR A 3 2.75 31.58 17.04
C THR A 3 2.94 30.26 16.32
N SER A 4 4.14 30.04 15.76
CA SER A 4 4.56 28.74 15.25
C SER A 4 4.66 27.75 16.40
N THR A 5 3.79 26.74 16.40
CA THR A 5 3.92 25.57 17.27
C THR A 5 5.17 24.79 16.84
N VAL A 6 6.25 24.92 17.59
CA VAL A 6 7.37 23.97 17.58
C VAL A 6 6.79 22.62 18.02
N ARG A 7 6.66 21.68 17.09
CA ARG A 7 6.44 20.28 17.45
C ARG A 7 7.82 19.73 17.84
N GLU A 8 8.08 19.63 19.14
CA GLU A 8 9.13 18.75 19.66
C GLU A 8 8.84 17.32 19.17
N GLN A 9 9.59 16.89 18.17
CA GLN A 9 9.68 15.48 17.78
C GLN A 9 10.92 14.92 18.50
N PRO A 10 10.83 13.77 19.19
CA PRO A 10 11.98 13.20 19.90
C PRO A 10 13.11 12.86 18.92
N ASP A 11 14.37 13.02 19.35
CA ASP A 11 15.60 12.56 18.67
C ASP A 11 15.54 11.05 18.44
N THR A 12 14.79 10.64 17.41
CA THR A 12 14.55 9.24 17.09
C THR A 12 15.41 8.90 15.91
N THR A 13 16.32 7.94 16.09
CA THR A 13 17.19 7.50 15.01
C THR A 13 16.71 6.19 14.41
N LEU A 14 16.81 6.07 13.08
CA LEU A 14 16.40 4.90 12.31
C LEU A 14 17.62 4.13 11.79
N THR A 15 17.50 2.81 11.72
CA THR A 15 18.44 1.98 10.98
C THR A 15 18.02 1.86 9.51
N LEU A 16 18.91 1.40 8.64
CA LEU A 16 18.58 1.10 7.23
C LEU A 16 17.36 0.18 7.07
N SER A 17 17.21 -0.81 7.97
CA SER A 17 16.05 -1.71 7.95
C SER A 17 14.76 -0.97 8.34
N ALA A 18 14.82 -0.01 9.26
CA ALA A 18 13.67 0.79 9.66
C ALA A 18 13.25 1.77 8.54
N ILE A 19 14.22 2.44 7.91
CA ILE A 19 13.99 3.27 6.71
C ILE A 19 13.40 2.42 5.59
N GLY A 20 13.94 1.22 5.36
CA GLY A 20 13.42 0.28 4.36
C GLY A 20 11.97 -0.11 4.62
N ARG A 21 11.58 -0.36 5.88
CA ARG A 21 10.17 -0.62 6.22
C ARG A 21 9.26 0.56 5.90
N ARG A 22 9.69 1.80 6.17
CA ARG A 22 8.92 3.02 5.83
C ARG A 22 8.82 3.25 4.32
N ALA A 23 9.82 2.81 3.58
CA ALA A 23 9.89 2.93 2.13
C ALA A 23 9.36 1.70 1.39
N GLY A 24 8.96 0.65 2.11
CA GLY A 24 8.47 -0.56 1.50
C GLY A 24 9.52 -1.38 0.75
N VAL A 25 10.78 -1.32 1.18
CA VAL A 25 11.90 -2.02 0.53
C VAL A 25 12.81 -2.70 1.56
N GLY A 26 13.64 -3.63 1.09
CA GLY A 26 14.67 -4.25 1.92
C GLY A 26 15.82 -3.29 2.25
N ARG A 27 16.55 -3.58 3.33
CA ARG A 27 17.76 -2.87 3.78
C ARG A 27 18.79 -2.63 2.65
N ALA A 28 18.96 -3.61 1.75
CA ALA A 28 19.92 -3.52 0.65
C ALA A 28 19.59 -2.40 -0.36
N ALA A 29 18.30 -2.13 -0.59
CA ALA A 29 17.87 -1.03 -1.45
C ALA A 29 18.26 0.33 -0.84
N VAL A 30 18.02 0.49 0.47
CA VAL A 30 18.41 1.70 1.21
C VAL A 30 19.93 1.90 1.23
N ALA A 31 20.70 0.81 1.40
CA ALA A 31 22.15 0.85 1.31
C ALA A 31 22.64 1.29 -0.08
N ASN A 32 21.96 0.86 -1.14
CA ASN A 32 22.26 1.32 -2.49
C ASN A 32 21.92 2.80 -2.69
N TRP A 33 20.80 3.29 -2.13
CA TRP A 33 20.44 4.71 -2.22
C TRP A 33 21.51 5.62 -1.65
N ARG A 34 22.04 5.28 -0.47
CA ARG A 34 23.18 5.98 0.15
C ARG A 34 24.40 6.11 -0.76
N ARG A 35 24.63 5.12 -1.63
CA ARG A 35 25.78 5.09 -2.52
C ARG A 35 25.56 5.94 -3.78
N VAL A 36 24.32 5.99 -4.29
CA VAL A 36 24.01 6.61 -5.59
C VAL A 36 23.36 7.99 -5.46
N HIS A 37 22.81 8.33 -4.31
CA HIS A 37 22.22 9.63 -3.98
C HIS A 37 23.12 10.35 -2.97
N ALA A 38 23.87 11.35 -3.46
CA ALA A 38 24.82 12.11 -2.64
C ALA A 38 24.14 12.98 -1.57
N ASP A 39 22.85 13.26 -1.75
CA ASP A 39 21.98 14.01 -0.87
C ASP A 39 21.25 13.12 0.16
N PHE A 40 21.49 11.81 0.16
CA PHE A 40 20.96 10.93 1.19
C PHE A 40 21.51 11.34 2.57
N PRO A 41 20.67 11.39 3.63
CA PRO A 41 21.08 11.84 4.95
C PRO A 41 22.32 11.13 5.50
N PRO A 42 23.29 11.85 6.06
CA PRO A 42 24.42 11.24 6.73
C PRO A 42 23.96 10.45 7.96
N ALA A 43 24.72 9.43 8.34
CA ALA A 43 24.49 8.75 9.60
C ALA A 43 24.91 9.67 10.75
N VAL A 44 24.06 9.77 11.77
CA VAL A 44 24.30 10.55 13.00
C VAL A 44 24.82 9.71 14.15
N GLY A 45 24.76 8.37 14.02
CA GLY A 45 25.25 7.44 15.02
C GLY A 45 25.30 5.99 14.54
N GLY A 46 25.47 5.07 15.49
CA GLY A 46 25.58 3.62 15.22
C GLY A 46 26.98 3.18 14.81
N THR A 47 27.09 1.98 14.25
CA THR A 47 28.35 1.39 13.76
C THR A 47 28.37 1.36 12.24
N GLU A 48 29.53 1.10 11.63
CA GLU A 48 29.62 0.89 10.18
C GLU A 48 28.67 -0.22 9.69
N GLU A 49 28.49 -1.27 10.51
CA GLU A 49 27.59 -2.38 10.23
C GLU A 49 26.11 -2.05 10.49
N SER A 50 25.80 -1.07 11.34
CA SER A 50 24.43 -0.66 11.62
C SER A 50 24.34 0.85 11.84
N PRO A 51 24.46 1.64 10.77
CA PRO A 51 24.38 3.09 10.87
C PRO A 51 22.98 3.52 11.27
N GLN A 52 22.91 4.61 12.03
CA GLN A 52 21.70 5.26 12.50
C GLN A 52 21.57 6.64 11.87
N PHE A 53 20.37 6.99 11.44
CA PHE A 53 20.02 8.22 10.73
C PHE A 53 18.95 8.97 11.51
N GLU A 54 18.97 10.28 11.49
CA GLU A 54 17.85 11.06 12.04
C GLU A 54 16.57 10.71 11.30
N GLU A 55 15.52 10.39 12.06
CA GLU A 55 14.21 10.06 11.51
C GLU A 55 13.67 11.18 10.63
N ALA A 56 13.78 12.43 11.10
CA ALA A 56 13.26 13.60 10.40
C ALA A 56 13.94 13.79 9.04
N ASP A 57 15.27 13.62 8.97
CA ASP A 57 16.02 13.77 7.72
C ASP A 57 15.75 12.61 6.76
N ALA A 58 15.67 11.37 7.28
CA ALA A 58 15.34 10.20 6.48
C ALA A 58 13.94 10.32 5.88
N ASP A 59 12.93 10.71 6.67
CA ASP A 59 11.56 10.92 6.20
C ASP A 59 11.49 12.05 5.18
N ALA A 60 12.13 13.20 5.44
CA ALA A 60 12.17 14.32 4.51
C ALA A 60 12.78 13.90 3.15
N TRP A 61 13.88 13.14 3.17
CA TRP A 61 14.50 12.62 1.96
C TRP A 61 13.59 11.64 1.22
N LEU A 62 12.95 10.71 1.94
CA LEU A 62 12.00 9.76 1.36
C LEU A 62 10.82 10.49 0.70
N HIS A 63 10.29 11.53 1.33
CA HIS A 63 9.21 12.35 0.76
C HIS A 63 9.68 13.09 -0.50
N ALA A 64 10.84 13.75 -0.45
CA ALA A 64 11.39 14.49 -1.59
C ALA A 64 11.67 13.61 -2.82
N HIS A 65 11.98 12.32 -2.60
CA HIS A 65 12.30 11.36 -3.66
C HIS A 65 11.12 10.45 -4.07
N GLY A 66 9.93 10.66 -3.49
CA GLY A 66 8.77 9.78 -3.72
C GLY A 66 9.03 8.33 -3.29
N LYS A 67 9.84 8.14 -2.23
CA LYS A 67 10.25 6.83 -1.67
C LYS A 67 9.55 6.51 -0.35
N VAL A 68 8.59 7.30 0.09
CA VAL A 68 7.71 6.90 1.19
C VAL A 68 6.71 5.84 0.70
N LEU A 69 6.40 4.85 1.55
CA LEU A 69 5.07 4.24 1.53
C LEU A 69 4.10 5.37 1.89
N SER A 70 3.68 6.17 0.90
CA SER A 70 2.55 7.04 1.13
C SER A 70 1.32 6.13 1.24
N PRO A 71 0.59 6.13 2.36
CA PRO A 71 -0.74 5.53 2.41
C PRO A 71 -1.75 6.37 1.63
N GLU A 72 -1.33 7.50 1.04
CA GLU A 72 -2.18 8.21 0.10
C GLU A 72 -2.51 7.24 -1.04
N PRO A 73 -3.79 6.90 -1.23
CA PRO A 73 -4.16 5.96 -2.26
C PRO A 73 -3.64 6.48 -3.59
N LEU A 74 -2.72 5.74 -4.21
CA LEU A 74 -2.35 5.99 -5.61
C LEU A 74 -3.66 5.99 -6.40
N PRO A 75 -4.13 7.11 -6.96
CA PRO A 75 -5.30 7.06 -7.81
C PRO A 75 -4.93 6.29 -9.10
N PRO A 76 -5.79 5.37 -9.56
CA PRO A 76 -7.10 5.04 -9.01
C PRO A 76 -7.02 4.17 -7.74
N SER A 77 -7.99 4.32 -6.84
CA SER A 77 -8.19 3.43 -5.68
C SER A 77 -9.63 2.96 -5.63
N ALA A 78 -9.87 1.76 -5.09
CA ALA A 78 -11.21 1.24 -4.86
C ALA A 78 -11.48 1.10 -3.37
N ARG A 79 -12.73 1.36 -2.96
CA ARG A 79 -13.21 1.05 -1.61
C ARG A 79 -13.94 -0.28 -1.65
N LEU A 80 -13.51 -1.21 -0.80
CA LEU A 80 -14.13 -2.52 -0.65
C LEU A 80 -14.78 -2.62 0.73
N ASP A 81 -16.09 -2.82 0.78
CA ASP A 81 -16.83 -3.07 2.01
C ASP A 81 -17.20 -4.56 2.10
N PHE A 82 -16.59 -5.26 3.06
CA PHE A 82 -16.81 -6.68 3.33
C PHE A 82 -17.93 -6.95 4.35
N GLY A 83 -18.67 -5.91 4.75
CA GLY A 83 -19.65 -5.97 5.83
C GLY A 83 -19.01 -6.02 7.22
N GLY A 84 -19.85 -5.90 8.27
CA GLY A 84 -19.39 -5.96 9.66
C GLY A 84 -18.44 -4.82 10.07
N GLY A 85 -18.50 -3.68 9.36
CA GLY A 85 -17.61 -2.53 9.60
C GLY A 85 -16.22 -2.66 8.97
N ARG A 86 -15.94 -3.72 8.21
CA ARG A 86 -14.65 -3.92 7.55
C ARG A 86 -14.65 -3.30 6.16
N VAL A 87 -14.16 -2.08 6.09
CA VAL A 87 -13.92 -1.35 4.85
C VAL A 87 -12.42 -1.27 4.62
N VAL A 88 -11.95 -1.59 3.41
CA VAL A 88 -10.54 -1.52 3.03
C VAL A 88 -10.36 -0.73 1.74
N THR A 89 -9.18 -0.13 1.59
CA THR A 89 -8.75 0.52 0.36
C THR A 89 -7.93 -0.48 -0.47
N LEU A 90 -8.26 -0.60 -1.75
CA LEU A 90 -7.50 -1.36 -2.73
C LEU A 90 -6.76 -0.37 -3.64
N HIS A 91 -5.44 -0.44 -3.64
CA HIS A 91 -4.56 0.45 -4.39
C HIS A 91 -4.30 -0.08 -5.80
N ALA A 92 -4.25 0.83 -6.78
CA ALA A 92 -4.10 0.49 -8.20
C ALA A 92 -5.05 -0.65 -8.65
N PRO A 93 -6.36 -0.50 -8.39
CA PRO A 93 -7.34 -1.51 -8.72
C PRO A 93 -7.45 -1.63 -10.24
N HIS A 94 -7.68 -2.85 -10.69
CA HIS A 94 -8.03 -3.12 -12.07
C HIS A 94 -9.13 -4.17 -12.11
N LEU A 95 -10.18 -3.85 -12.86
CA LEU A 95 -11.31 -4.74 -13.11
C LEU A 95 -11.12 -5.36 -14.49
N GLN A 96 -11.13 -6.68 -14.58
CA GLN A 96 -11.03 -7.42 -15.83
C GLN A 96 -12.29 -8.27 -16.04
N ASP A 97 -12.96 -8.05 -17.17
CA ASP A 97 -13.98 -8.95 -17.67
C ASP A 97 -13.33 -10.06 -18.50
N ARG A 98 -13.70 -11.31 -18.19
CA ARG A 98 -13.32 -12.52 -18.93
C ARG A 98 -14.59 -13.25 -19.32
N GLU A 99 -14.49 -14.19 -20.25
CA GLU A 99 -15.64 -14.98 -20.70
C GLU A 99 -16.26 -15.77 -19.53
N GLY A 100 -17.42 -15.30 -19.05
CA GLY A 100 -18.16 -15.89 -17.92
C GLY A 100 -17.62 -15.59 -16.52
N TRP A 101 -16.58 -14.77 -16.38
CA TRP A 101 -15.94 -14.46 -15.08
C TRP A 101 -15.50 -13.01 -15.02
N ARG A 102 -15.49 -12.43 -13.82
CA ARG A 102 -14.91 -11.12 -13.53
C ARG A 102 -13.86 -11.23 -12.44
N GLU A 103 -12.85 -10.39 -12.55
CA GLU A 103 -11.74 -10.32 -11.61
C GLU A 103 -11.46 -8.87 -11.21
N LEU A 104 -11.31 -8.62 -9.90
CA LEU A 104 -10.80 -7.37 -9.35
C LEU A 104 -9.46 -7.65 -8.65
N GLY A 105 -8.40 -7.05 -9.17
CA GLY A 105 -7.06 -7.14 -8.62
C GLY A 105 -6.55 -5.80 -8.10
N GLY A 106 -5.63 -5.83 -7.13
CA GLY A 106 -4.95 -4.64 -6.64
C GLY A 106 -4.11 -4.91 -5.39
N TYR A 107 -3.54 -3.87 -4.84
CA TYR A 107 -2.65 -3.96 -3.68
C TYR A 107 -3.36 -3.54 -2.39
N LEU A 108 -3.12 -4.31 -1.33
CA LEU A 108 -3.51 -4.00 0.03
C LEU A 108 -2.27 -3.66 0.86
N ASP A 109 -2.45 -2.80 1.85
CA ASP A 109 -1.52 -2.68 2.96
C ASP A 109 -1.28 -4.06 3.62
N PRO A 110 -0.06 -4.34 4.09
CA PRO A 110 0.31 -5.67 4.59
C PRO A 110 -0.49 -6.12 5.81
N GLU A 111 -0.93 -5.15 6.61
CA GLU A 111 -1.67 -5.37 7.86
C GLU A 111 -3.17 -5.61 7.63
N VAL A 112 -3.67 -5.29 6.44
CA VAL A 112 -5.08 -5.47 6.10
C VAL A 112 -5.42 -6.95 5.98
N THR A 113 -6.47 -7.35 6.70
CA THR A 113 -7.04 -8.70 6.66
C THR A 113 -8.39 -8.67 5.97
N VAL A 114 -8.62 -9.61 5.06
CA VAL A 114 -9.87 -9.77 4.29
C VAL A 114 -10.50 -11.15 4.59
N PRO A 115 -11.81 -11.34 4.38
CA PRO A 115 -12.43 -12.66 4.54
C PRO A 115 -11.81 -13.68 3.59
N TRP A 116 -11.76 -14.95 4.01
CA TRP A 116 -11.17 -16.07 3.26
C TRP A 116 -11.96 -17.36 3.52
N PRO A 117 -12.05 -18.33 2.56
CA PRO A 117 -11.55 -18.28 1.18
C PRO A 117 -12.45 -17.49 0.23
N THR A 118 -13.63 -17.10 0.70
CA THR A 118 -14.60 -16.33 -0.08
C THR A 118 -15.11 -15.13 0.67
N ALA A 119 -15.51 -14.10 -0.08
CA ALA A 119 -16.02 -12.85 0.46
C ALA A 119 -17.33 -12.44 -0.19
N THR A 120 -18.23 -11.86 0.61
CA THR A 120 -19.24 -10.92 0.14
C THR A 120 -18.63 -9.53 0.21
N VAL A 121 -18.70 -8.76 -0.89
CA VAL A 121 -18.04 -7.46 -0.97
C VAL A 121 -18.85 -6.48 -1.81
N ARG A 122 -19.00 -5.25 -1.33
CA ARG A 122 -19.43 -4.11 -2.13
C ARG A 122 -18.20 -3.35 -2.61
N VAL A 123 -18.13 -3.10 -3.91
CA VAL A 123 -16.99 -2.49 -4.58
C VAL A 123 -17.39 -1.11 -5.10
N GLU A 124 -16.59 -0.11 -4.75
CA GLU A 124 -16.70 1.26 -5.26
C GLU A 124 -15.38 1.62 -5.94
N LEU A 125 -15.40 1.69 -7.27
CA LEU A 125 -14.28 2.10 -8.11
C LEU A 125 -14.59 3.47 -8.74
N ALA A 126 -13.56 4.28 -9.00
CA ALA A 126 -13.73 5.46 -9.85
C ALA A 126 -14.23 5.04 -11.24
N ASP A 127 -15.18 5.80 -11.79
CA ASP A 127 -15.73 5.62 -13.14
C ASP A 127 -16.45 4.29 -13.41
N VAL A 128 -16.77 3.51 -12.35
CA VAL A 128 -17.59 2.30 -12.44
C VAL A 128 -18.73 2.41 -11.43
N GLU A 129 -19.96 2.11 -11.88
CA GLU A 129 -21.13 2.06 -10.98
C GLU A 129 -20.86 1.05 -9.84
N PRO A 130 -21.02 1.44 -8.56
CA PRO A 130 -20.80 0.54 -7.44
C PRO A 130 -21.64 -0.73 -7.54
N PHE A 131 -21.01 -1.87 -7.30
CA PHE A 131 -21.67 -3.17 -7.40
C PHE A 131 -21.34 -4.05 -6.19
N ALA A 132 -22.22 -5.01 -5.93
CA ALA A 132 -22.03 -6.00 -4.88
C ALA A 132 -21.77 -7.38 -5.49
N VAL A 133 -20.80 -8.09 -4.91
CA VAL A 133 -20.48 -9.48 -5.23
C VAL A 133 -20.83 -10.32 -4.02
N ALA A 134 -21.83 -11.19 -4.17
CA ALA A 134 -22.30 -12.06 -3.08
C ALA A 134 -21.25 -13.10 -2.66
N ARG A 135 -20.51 -13.63 -3.64
CA ARG A 135 -19.46 -14.64 -3.43
C ARG A 135 -18.32 -14.43 -4.42
N ALA A 136 -17.24 -13.83 -3.95
CA ALA A 136 -15.95 -13.79 -4.64
C ALA A 136 -14.99 -14.80 -4.02
N ASP A 137 -14.25 -15.54 -4.83
CA ASP A 137 -13.07 -16.29 -4.40
C ASP A 137 -11.92 -15.31 -4.12
N VAL A 138 -11.25 -15.50 -2.99
CA VAL A 138 -10.24 -14.59 -2.46
C VAL A 138 -8.87 -15.26 -2.55
N ASP A 139 -7.99 -14.64 -3.31
CA ASP A 139 -6.59 -15.02 -3.42
C ASP A 139 -5.69 -13.88 -2.92
N LEU A 140 -4.73 -14.22 -2.07
CA LEU A 140 -3.82 -13.28 -1.43
C LEU A 140 -2.38 -13.72 -1.66
N THR A 141 -1.65 -12.99 -2.50
CA THR A 141 -0.25 -13.30 -2.79
C THR A 141 0.66 -12.25 -2.15
N SER A 142 1.71 -12.71 -1.44
CA SER A 142 2.73 -11.85 -0.82
C SER A 142 4.05 -12.06 -1.54
N TYR A 143 4.57 -11.04 -2.23
CA TYR A 143 5.78 -11.15 -3.06
C TYR A 143 7.05 -10.63 -2.37
N GLY A 144 7.19 -10.80 -1.05
CA GLY A 144 8.33 -10.22 -0.30
C GLY A 144 8.45 -8.68 -0.37
N MET A 145 7.46 -8.04 -0.99
CA MET A 145 7.18 -6.61 -1.01
C MET A 145 6.27 -6.29 0.19
N PRO A 146 6.26 -5.04 0.67
CA PRO A 146 5.40 -4.63 1.78
C PRO A 146 3.91 -4.68 1.42
N TRP A 147 3.55 -4.88 0.16
CA TRP A 147 2.15 -4.92 -0.30
C TRP A 147 1.69 -6.36 -0.50
N ARG A 148 0.45 -6.64 -0.11
CA ARG A 148 -0.22 -7.90 -0.44
C ARG A 148 -1.05 -7.68 -1.69
N TYR A 149 -0.89 -8.56 -2.67
CA TYR A 149 -1.75 -8.54 -3.83
C TYR A 149 -3.05 -9.29 -3.53
N LEU A 150 -4.18 -8.58 -3.58
CA LEU A 150 -5.51 -9.16 -3.51
C LEU A 150 -6.02 -9.42 -4.92
N ARG A 151 -6.59 -10.60 -5.12
CA ARG A 151 -7.40 -10.93 -6.28
C ARG A 151 -8.75 -11.48 -5.83
N LEU A 152 -9.81 -10.85 -6.29
CA LEU A 152 -11.19 -11.29 -6.12
C LEU A 152 -11.71 -11.78 -7.45
N THR A 153 -12.18 -13.03 -7.52
CA THR A 153 -12.75 -13.61 -8.75
C THR A 153 -14.19 -14.03 -8.51
N TRP A 154 -15.11 -13.73 -9.43
CA TRP A 154 -16.50 -14.17 -9.34
C TRP A 154 -17.10 -14.45 -10.71
N ARG A 155 -18.21 -15.21 -10.74
CA ARG A 155 -18.97 -15.41 -11.97
C ARG A 155 -19.58 -14.08 -12.40
N ALA A 156 -19.33 -13.68 -13.64
CA ALA A 156 -20.09 -12.60 -14.22
C ALA A 156 -21.55 -13.05 -14.30
N SER A 157 -22.49 -12.26 -13.76
CA SER A 157 -23.91 -12.48 -14.03
C SER A 157 -24.09 -12.53 -15.54
N PRO A 158 -24.81 -13.52 -16.09
CA PRO A 158 -25.14 -13.49 -17.51
C PRO A 158 -25.83 -12.16 -17.77
N THR A 159 -25.25 -11.36 -18.68
CA THR A 159 -25.92 -10.17 -19.18
C THR A 159 -27.28 -10.66 -19.67
N ALA A 160 -28.37 -10.20 -19.05
CA ALA A 160 -29.69 -10.55 -19.50
C ALA A 160 -29.78 -10.05 -20.95
N ASP A 161 -29.80 -11.00 -21.87
CA ASP A 161 -30.02 -10.78 -23.29
C ASP A 161 -31.38 -10.08 -23.38
N HIS A 162 -31.39 -8.78 -23.65
CA HIS A 162 -32.62 -8.05 -23.94
C HIS A 162 -32.95 -8.38 -25.40
N GLY A 163 -33.71 -9.45 -25.57
CA GLY A 163 -34.28 -9.85 -26.87
C GLY A 163 -35.32 -8.87 -27.38
#